data_AF-A0A4U2DAD0-F1
#
_entry.id   AF-A0A4U2DAD0-F1
#
_cell.length_a   1.000
_cell.length_b   1.000
_cell.length_c   1.000
_cell.angle_alpha   90.00
_cell.angle_beta   90.00
_cell.angle_gamma   90.00
#
_symmetry.space_group_name_H-M   'P 1'
#
loop_
_entity.id
_entity.type
_entity.pdbx_description
1 polymer ?
#
loop_
_entity_poly.entity_id
_entity_poly.type
_entity_poly.pdbx_seq_one_letter_code
_entity_poly.pdbx_strand_id
1 'polypeptide(L)'
;MLSSSIQIVITYLVLVAVSVLFAESSKALLVWYLVIGFVTFFVYAKDKRAAINGNWRVPEKTLHIFSVAGGWLGALIAQDKLRHKTQKQPFRAIYWVTVAVNVAAFVWTLTPSGQTMFGRWLSELVGYL
;
A
#
# COMPACT_ATOMS: atom_id res chain seq x y z
N MET A 1 0.11 -19.22 14.50
CA MET A 1 -0.57 -19.15 13.19
C MET A 1 -0.50 -17.71 12.70
N LEU A 2 -0.10 -17.45 11.44
CA LEU A 2 -0.09 -16.10 10.88
C LEU A 2 -1.53 -15.56 10.80
N SER A 3 -1.74 -14.26 11.07
CA SER A 3 -3.05 -13.63 10.87
C SER A 3 -3.37 -13.55 9.38
N SER A 4 -4.66 -13.59 9.01
CA SER A 4 -5.11 -13.48 7.62
C SER A 4 -4.61 -12.19 6.96
N SER A 5 -4.49 -11.11 7.73
CA SER A 5 -3.90 -9.84 7.29
C SER A 5 -2.46 -10.01 6.81
N ILE A 6 -1.62 -10.71 7.58
CA ILE A 6 -0.22 -10.94 7.20
C ILE A 6 -0.14 -11.89 5.99
N GLN A 7 -1.00 -12.91 5.93
CA GLN A 7 -1.06 -13.80 4.77
C GLN A 7 -1.38 -13.03 3.49
N ILE A 8 -2.36 -12.12 3.51
CA ILE A 8 -2.70 -11.26 2.36
C ILE A 8 -1.51 -10.41 1.92
N VAL A 9 -0.80 -9.79 2.88
CA VAL A 9 0.36 -8.95 2.56
C VAL A 9 1.50 -9.75 1.96
N ILE A 10 1.82 -10.92 2.54
CA ILE A 10 2.87 -11.79 2.01
C ILE A 10 2.50 -12.26 0.60
N THR A 11 1.28 -12.76 0.41
CA THR A 11 0.82 -13.22 -0.90
C THR A 11 0.91 -12.10 -1.94
N TYR A 12 0.46 -10.89 -1.61
CA TYR A 12 0.55 -9.76 -2.54
C TYR A 12 2.00 -9.38 -2.85
N LEU A 13 2.87 -9.29 -1.85
CA LEU A 13 4.29 -8.98 -2.07
C LEU A 13 5.01 -10.07 -2.89
N VAL A 14 4.66 -11.34 -2.68
CA VAL A 14 5.18 -12.46 -3.47
C VAL A 14 4.69 -12.34 -4.92
N LEU A 15 3.42 -12.01 -5.17
CA LEU A 15 2.91 -11.80 -6.53
C LEU A 15 3.63 -10.65 -7.24
N VAL A 16 3.86 -9.54 -6.55
CA VAL A 16 4.64 -8.40 -7.08
C VAL A 16 6.10 -8.80 -7.32
N ALA A 17 6.71 -9.58 -6.42
CA ALA A 17 8.08 -10.04 -6.59
C ALA A 17 8.22 -11.03 -7.75
N VAL A 18 7.25 -11.93 -7.95
CA VAL A 18 7.23 -12.86 -9.08
C VAL A 18 7.01 -12.09 -10.39
N SER A 19 6.21 -11.03 -10.40
CA SER A 19 5.99 -10.24 -11.62
C SER A 19 7.26 -9.52 -12.13
N VAL A 20 8.27 -9.33 -11.28
CA VAL A 20 9.60 -8.84 -11.67
C VAL A 20 10.27 -9.72 -12.73
N LEU A 21 9.96 -11.02 -12.75
CA LEU A 21 10.51 -11.94 -13.75
C LEU A 21 9.89 -11.75 -15.15
N PHE A 22 8.73 -11.08 -15.23
CA PHE A 22 7.96 -10.92 -16.47
C PHE A 22 7.90 -9.46 -16.94
N ALA A 23 8.03 -8.49 -16.04
CA ALA A 23 7.96 -7.07 -16.34
C ALA A 23 9.00 -6.28 -15.53
N GLU A 24 10.00 -5.72 -16.22
CA GLU A 24 11.11 -4.95 -15.63
C GLU A 24 10.64 -3.76 -14.77
N SER A 25 9.54 -3.11 -15.18
CA SER A 25 8.92 -2.00 -14.44
C SER A 25 8.35 -2.43 -13.09
N SER A 26 8.14 -3.74 -12.85
CA SER A 26 7.71 -4.26 -11.55
C SER A 26 8.76 -4.09 -10.45
N LYS A 27 10.05 -3.96 -10.78
CA LYS A 27 11.11 -3.72 -9.78
C LYS A 27 10.85 -2.42 -9.01
N ALA A 28 10.53 -1.35 -9.75
CA ALA A 28 10.20 -0.06 -9.15
C ALA A 28 8.93 -0.14 -8.29
N LEU A 29 7.90 -0.87 -8.75
CA LEU A 29 6.68 -1.08 -7.97
C LEU A 29 6.93 -1.84 -6.67
N LEU A 30 7.76 -2.88 -6.69
CA LEU A 30 8.10 -3.65 -5.49
C LEU A 30 8.79 -2.75 -4.45
N VAL A 31 9.82 -2.00 -4.86
CA VAL A 31 10.52 -1.05 -3.99
C VAL A 31 9.54 -0.01 -3.46
N TRP A 32 8.67 0.53 -4.34
CA TRP A 32 7.66 1.50 -3.96
C TRP A 32 6.73 0.96 -2.88
N TYR A 33 6.12 -0.21 -3.07
CA TYR A 33 5.22 -0.85 -2.09
C TYR A 33 5.89 -1.07 -0.73
N LEU A 34 7.17 -1.47 -0.72
CA LEU A 34 7.94 -1.64 0.53
C LEU A 34 8.15 -0.31 1.25
N VAL A 35 8.59 0.73 0.53
CA VAL A 35 8.88 2.05 1.10
C VAL A 35 7.60 2.72 1.59
N ILE A 36 6.59 2.84 0.74
CA ILE A 36 5.34 3.50 1.09
C ILE A 36 4.58 2.70 2.16
N GLY A 37 4.66 1.37 2.13
CA GLY A 37 4.12 0.49 3.17
C GLY A 37 4.78 0.73 4.52
N PHE A 38 6.12 0.79 4.56
CA PHE A 38 6.87 1.11 5.77
C PHE A 38 6.47 2.48 6.34
N VAL A 39 6.49 3.53 5.51
CA VAL A 39 6.06 4.88 5.91
C VAL A 39 4.63 4.87 6.47
N THR A 40 3.71 4.21 5.78
CA THR A 40 2.29 4.15 6.19
C THR A 40 2.11 3.44 7.52
N PHE A 41 2.86 2.37 7.79
CA PHE A 41 2.85 1.70 9.09
C PHE A 41 3.22 2.67 10.22
N PHE A 42 4.27 3.47 10.05
CA PHE A 42 4.69 4.46 11.06
C PHE A 42 3.69 5.59 11.23
N VAL A 43 3.03 6.03 10.16
CA VAL A 43 1.94 7.02 10.26
C VAL A 43 0.80 6.47 11.12
N TYR A 44 0.40 5.21 10.93
CA TYR A 44 -0.61 4.56 11.78
C TYR A 44 -0.14 4.38 13.22
N ALA A 45 1.12 4.01 13.44
CA ALA A 45 1.71 3.89 14.77
C ALA A 45 1.70 5.24 15.52
N LYS A 46 2.03 6.34 14.81
CA LYS A 46 1.94 7.71 15.33
C LYS A 46 0.49 8.09 15.65
N ASP A 47 -0.47 7.79 14.77
CA ASP A 47 -1.91 8.05 15.05
C ASP A 47 -2.39 7.31 16.29
N LYS A 48 -1.98 6.05 16.48
CA LYS A 48 -2.31 5.29 17.70
C LYS A 48 -1.71 5.92 18.95
N ARG A 49 -0.42 6.30 18.92
CA ARG A 49 0.21 6.98 20.06
C ARG A 49 -0.47 8.31 20.38
N ALA A 50 -0.83 9.10 19.37
CA ALA A 50 -1.56 10.34 19.56
C ALA A 50 -2.93 10.10 20.20
N ALA A 51 -3.64 9.04 19.79
CA ALA A 51 -4.92 8.65 20.38
C ALA A 51 -4.81 8.28 21.87
N ILE A 52 -3.74 7.59 22.27
CA ILE A 52 -3.51 7.19 23.67
C ILE A 52 -3.15 8.41 24.52
N ASN A 53 -2.33 9.32 23.98
CA ASN A 53 -1.81 10.48 24.72
C ASN A 53 -2.74 11.71 24.69
N GLY A 54 -3.91 11.62 24.07
CA GLY A 54 -4.83 12.76 23.90
C GLY A 54 -4.31 13.85 22.96
N ASN A 55 -3.30 13.55 22.14
CA ASN A 55 -2.72 14.50 21.19
C ASN A 55 -3.55 14.58 19.90
N TRP A 56 -3.26 15.59 19.07
CA TRP A 56 -3.86 15.73 17.75
C TRP A 56 -3.63 14.48 16.88
N ARG A 57 -4.72 13.92 16.37
CA ARG A 57 -4.74 12.67 15.61
C ARG A 57 -4.51 12.93 14.12
N VAL A 58 -4.05 11.90 13.39
CA VAL A 58 -3.87 12.00 11.94
C VAL A 58 -5.25 11.97 11.27
N PRO A 59 -5.57 12.91 10.36
CA PRO A 59 -6.84 12.90 9.65
C PRO A 59 -7.06 11.58 8.89
N GLU A 60 -8.28 11.04 8.93
CA GLU A 60 -8.59 9.78 8.24
C GLU A 60 -8.33 9.86 6.73
N LYS A 61 -8.59 11.03 6.12
CA LYS A 61 -8.27 11.31 4.71
C LYS A 61 -6.79 11.06 4.40
N THR A 62 -5.87 11.48 5.28
CA THR A 62 -4.43 11.26 5.10
C THR A 62 -4.10 9.77 5.10
N LEU A 63 -4.69 9.00 6.01
CA LEU A 63 -4.48 7.55 6.07
C LEU A 63 -4.95 6.84 4.79
N HIS A 64 -6.09 7.26 4.24
CA HIS A 64 -6.59 6.75 2.96
C HIS A 64 -5.72 7.18 1.78
N ILE A 65 -5.21 8.41 1.75
CA ILE A 65 -4.28 8.87 0.71
C ILE A 65 -3.03 7.99 0.69
N PHE A 66 -2.41 7.75 1.86
CA PHE A 66 -1.28 6.82 1.96
C PHE A 66 -1.64 5.42 1.48
N SER A 67 -2.84 4.94 1.80
CA SER A 67 -3.30 3.61 1.37
C SER A 67 -3.46 3.53 -0.15
N VAL A 68 -4.10 4.53 -0.78
CA VAL A 68 -4.24 4.61 -2.24
C VAL A 68 -2.89 4.71 -2.95
N ALA A 69 -1.94 5.47 -2.38
CA ALA A 69 -0.58 5.62 -2.93
C ALA A 69 0.25 4.32 -2.91
N GLY A 70 -0.26 3.21 -2.36
CA GLY A 70 0.42 1.92 -2.25
C GLY A 70 0.70 1.50 -0.81
N GLY A 71 0.45 2.37 0.16
CA GLY A 71 0.68 2.12 1.58
C GLY A 71 -0.28 1.12 2.23
N TRP A 72 -1.24 0.60 1.47
CA TRP A 72 -2.30 -0.26 1.98
C TRP A 72 -1.77 -1.52 2.69
N LEU A 73 -0.65 -2.08 2.24
CA LEU A 73 0.01 -3.22 2.90
C LEU A 73 0.46 -2.87 4.33
N GLY A 74 1.14 -1.72 4.47
CA GLY A 74 1.57 -1.20 5.76
C GLY A 74 0.40 -0.83 6.67
N ALA A 75 -0.66 -0.26 6.09
CA ALA A 75 -1.90 0.01 6.79
C ALA A 75 -2.58 -1.28 7.28
N LEU A 76 -2.59 -2.36 6.50
CA LEU A 76 -3.16 -3.65 6.91
C LEU A 76 -2.40 -4.26 8.08
N ILE A 77 -1.05 -4.25 8.02
CA ILE A 77 -0.20 -4.71 9.12
C ILE A 77 -0.44 -3.86 10.35
N ALA A 78 -0.51 -2.53 10.20
CA ALA A 78 -0.73 -1.63 11.31
C ALA A 78 -2.11 -1.84 11.95
N GLN A 79 -3.18 -1.98 11.15
CA GLN A 79 -4.51 -2.28 11.67
C GLN A 79 -4.54 -3.59 12.46
N ASP A 80 -3.91 -4.65 11.95
CA ASP A 80 -3.81 -5.97 12.60
C ASP A 80 -3.02 -5.91 13.91
N LYS A 81 -1.77 -5.41 13.86
CA LYS A 81 -0.85 -5.39 15.01
C LYS A 81 -1.23 -4.36 16.06
N LEU A 82 -1.70 -3.19 15.63
CA LEU A 82 -2.05 -2.11 16.54
C LEU A 82 -3.51 -2.18 16.99
N ARG A 83 -4.32 -3.09 16.42
CA ARG A 83 -5.77 -3.22 16.68
C ARG A 83 -6.49 -1.87 16.57
N HIS A 84 -6.02 -1.03 15.66
CA HIS A 84 -6.44 0.35 15.52
C HIS A 84 -7.32 0.50 14.28
N LYS A 85 -8.52 1.07 14.43
CA LYS A 85 -9.48 1.31 13.34
C LYS A 85 -9.82 0.03 12.51
N THR A 86 -9.89 -1.12 13.16
CA THR A 86 -10.20 -2.43 12.52
C THR A 86 -11.70 -2.66 12.25
N GLN A 87 -12.59 -1.96 12.95
CA GLN A 87 -14.05 -2.15 12.81
C GLN A 87 -14.84 -0.85 12.58
N LYS A 88 -14.19 0.33 12.66
CA LYS A 88 -14.87 1.61 12.49
C LYS A 88 -15.33 1.77 11.04
N GLN A 89 -16.63 1.78 10.80
CA GLN A 89 -17.20 2.25 9.53
C GLN A 89 -17.35 3.78 9.59
N PRO A 90 -17.16 4.51 8.47
CA PRO A 90 -16.90 4.05 7.10
C PRO A 90 -15.43 3.74 6.78
N PHE A 91 -14.50 3.92 7.74
CA PHE A 91 -13.06 3.81 7.51
C PHE A 91 -12.64 2.47 6.88
N ARG A 92 -13.17 1.35 7.39
CA ARG A 92 -12.84 0.02 6.86
C ARG A 92 -13.30 -0.17 5.42
N ALA A 93 -14.49 0.31 5.06
CA ALA A 93 -15.00 0.23 3.69
C ALA A 93 -14.14 1.05 2.73
N ILE A 94 -13.84 2.30 3.07
CA ILE A 94 -12.98 3.17 2.25
C ILE A 94 -11.59 2.56 2.10
N TYR A 95 -11.03 1.98 3.17
CA TYR A 95 -9.76 1.27 3.11
C TYR A 95 -9.79 0.12 2.08
N TRP A 96 -10.82 -0.73 2.06
CA TRP A 96 -10.91 -1.82 1.07
C TRP A 96 -11.08 -1.31 -0.37
N VAL A 97 -11.71 -0.15 -0.57
CA VAL A 97 -11.70 0.52 -1.88
C VAL A 97 -10.27 0.88 -2.30
N THR A 98 -9.44 1.38 -1.38
CA THR A 98 -8.02 1.67 -1.69
C THR A 98 -7.23 0.42 -2.08
N VAL A 99 -7.53 -0.74 -1.45
CA VAL A 99 -6.93 -2.03 -1.81
C VAL A 99 -7.35 -2.45 -3.20
N ALA A 100 -8.65 -2.37 -3.52
CA ALA A 100 -9.17 -2.72 -4.84
C ALA A 100 -8.54 -1.87 -5.95
N VAL A 101 -8.40 -0.56 -5.73
CA VAL A 101 -7.72 0.36 -6.67
C VAL A 101 -6.26 -0.05 -6.88
N ASN A 102 -5.53 -0.39 -5.82
CA ASN A 102 -4.14 -0.83 -5.92
C ASN A 102 -3.98 -2.16 -6.66
N VAL A 103 -4.86 -3.12 -6.39
CA VAL A 103 -4.87 -4.41 -7.10
C VAL A 103 -5.19 -4.20 -8.57
N ALA A 104 -6.19 -3.37 -8.90
CA ALA A 104 -6.55 -3.07 -10.29
C ALA A 104 -5.39 -2.37 -11.04
N ALA A 105 -4.73 -1.39 -10.40
CA ALA A 105 -3.58 -0.72 -10.97
C ALA A 105 -2.40 -1.70 -11.21
N PHE A 106 -2.11 -2.56 -10.24
CA PHE A 106 -1.07 -3.59 -10.39
C PHE A 106 -1.41 -4.58 -11.51
N VAL A 107 -2.63 -5.08 -11.59
CA VAL A 107 -3.04 -5.97 -12.68
C VAL A 107 -2.92 -5.27 -14.04
N TRP A 108 -3.27 -3.99 -14.12
CA TRP A 108 -3.11 -3.20 -15.34
C TRP A 108 -1.64 -3.11 -15.76
N THR A 109 -0.68 -2.92 -14.85
CA THR A 109 0.75 -2.87 -15.21
C THR A 109 1.30 -4.19 -15.74
N LEU A 110 0.62 -5.32 -15.52
CA LEU A 110 0.98 -6.61 -16.12
C LEU A 110 0.51 -6.77 -17.57
N THR A 111 -0.44 -5.94 -18.04
CA THR A 111 -0.92 -5.98 -19.43
C THR A 111 0.08 -5.35 -20.40
N PRO A 112 0.07 -5.72 -21.70
CA PRO A 112 0.99 -5.11 -22.69
C PRO A 112 0.87 -3.57 -22.78
N SER A 113 -0.35 -3.05 -22.70
CA SER A 113 -0.61 -1.60 -22.68
C SER A 113 -0.09 -0.94 -21.40
N GLY A 114 -0.27 -1.58 -20.25
CA GLY A 114 0.27 -1.12 -18.99
C GLY A 114 1.79 -1.12 -18.96
N GLN A 115 2.44 -2.19 -19.42
CA GLN A 115 3.91 -2.29 -19.46
C GLN A 115 4.53 -1.19 -20.33
N THR A 116 3.94 -0.92 -21.50
CA THR A 116 4.43 0.13 -22.41
C THR A 116 4.22 1.53 -21.83
N MET A 117 3.02 1.83 -21.33
CA MET A 117 2.72 3.15 -20.77
C MET A 117 3.46 3.43 -19.46
N PHE A 118 3.39 2.49 -18.51
CA PHE A 118 4.04 2.62 -17.21
C PHE A 118 5.57 2.58 -17.33
N GLY A 119 6.11 1.72 -18.21
CA GLY A 119 7.54 1.67 -18.50
C GLY A 119 8.08 2.98 -19.07
N ARG A 120 7.38 3.60 -20.04
CA ARG A 120 7.74 4.91 -20.59
C ARG A 120 7.71 5.99 -19.50
N TRP A 121 6.61 6.09 -18.78
CA TRP A 121 6.47 7.05 -17.70
C TRP A 121 7.55 6.91 -16.62
N LEU A 122 7.88 5.67 -16.23
CA LEU A 122 8.94 5.38 -15.28
C LEU A 122 10.31 5.81 -15.82
N SER A 123 10.59 5.54 -17.10
CA SER A 123 11.85 5.94 -17.72
C SER A 123 12.00 7.46 -17.85
N GLU A 124 10.92 8.18 -18.13
CA GLU A 124 10.91 9.64 -18.14
C GLU A 124 11.21 10.17 -16.75
N LEU A 125 10.49 9.70 -15.72
CA LEU A 125 10.71 10.13 -14.35
C LEU A 125 12.13 9.89 -13.86
N VAL A 126 12.68 8.70 -14.12
CA VAL A 126 14.06 8.37 -13.72
C VAL A 126 15.06 9.15 -14.56
N GLY A 127 14.78 9.42 -15.83
CA GLY A 127 15.64 10.21 -16.71
C GLY A 127 15.68 11.71 -16.37
N TYR A 128 14.68 12.22 -15.63
CA TYR A 128 14.65 13.60 -15.11
C TYR A 128 15.32 13.75 -13.73
N LEU A 129 15.65 12.66 -13.04
CA LEU A 129 16.35 12.64 -11.75
C LEU A 129 17.86 12.48 -11.94
#